data_AF-A0A7Y4SI35-F1
#
_entry.id   AF-A0A7Y4SI35-F1
#
_cell.length_a   1.000
_cell.length_b   1.000
_cell.length_c   1.000
_cell.angle_alpha   90.00
_cell.angle_beta   90.00
_cell.angle_gamma   90.00
#
_symmetry.space_group_name_H-M   'P 1'
#
loop_
_entity.id
_entity.type
_entity.pdbx_description
1 polymer ?
#
loop_
_entity_poly.entity_id
_entity_poly.type
_entity_poly.pdbx_seq_one_letter_code
_entity_poly.pdbx_strand_id
1 'polypeptide(L)'
;MLIPGADRALINRRKLHDYLLSSEHPIGRFKARFFAALGFGPHNWEELESALREQHLTQEAEAGPAEGAGQAFVVRAILRGPVSGAPVVSVWFVRTGETFPRFVTAYPGGVK
;
A
#
# COMPACT_ATOMS: atom_id res chain seq x y z
N MET A 1 -5.17 -7.06 14.38
CA MET A 1 -5.24 -5.67 14.93
C MET A 1 -5.28 -4.66 13.80
N LEU A 2 -5.87 -3.48 13.99
CA LEU A 2 -5.83 -2.40 12.98
C LEU A 2 -4.55 -1.55 13.10
N ILE A 3 -4.18 -0.87 12.01
CA ILE A 3 -3.05 0.07 12.00
C ILE A 3 -3.43 1.33 12.79
N PRO A 4 -2.61 1.80 13.75
CA PRO A 4 -2.88 3.03 14.48
C PRO A 4 -2.96 4.26 13.55
N GLY A 5 -4.02 5.06 13.67
CA GLY A 5 -4.19 6.30 12.91
C GLY A 5 -4.36 6.13 11.40
N ALA A 6 -4.90 4.98 10.96
CA ALA A 6 -5.13 4.64 9.56
C ALA A 6 -5.93 5.71 8.77
N ASP A 7 -6.86 6.40 9.43
CA ASP A 7 -7.63 7.52 8.89
C ASP A 7 -6.75 8.70 8.46
N ARG A 8 -5.60 8.89 9.13
CA ARG A 8 -4.62 9.95 8.86
C ARG A 8 -3.42 9.44 8.05
N ALA A 9 -3.54 8.28 7.43
CA ALA A 9 -2.44 7.67 6.68
C ALA A 9 -1.89 8.61 5.61
N LEU A 10 -0.56 8.72 5.57
CA LEU A 10 0.16 9.51 4.58
C LEU A 10 0.58 8.60 3.42
N ILE A 11 -0.03 8.82 2.27
CA ILE A 11 0.28 8.15 1.01
C ILE A 11 0.90 9.20 0.09
N ASN A 12 2.21 9.12 -0.13
CA ASN A 12 2.89 10.10 -0.96
C ASN A 12 2.58 9.80 -2.44
N ARG A 13 1.97 10.75 -3.16
CA ARG A 13 1.70 10.66 -4.61
C ARG A 13 2.90 10.12 -5.40
N ARG A 14 4.12 10.57 -5.13
CA ARG A 14 5.34 10.13 -5.83
C ARG A 14 5.62 8.65 -5.61
N LYS A 15 5.24 8.07 -4.48
CA LYS A 15 5.35 6.62 -4.23
C LYS A 15 4.39 5.82 -5.10
N LEU A 16 3.20 6.36 -5.37
CA LEU A 16 2.24 5.71 -6.26
C LEU A 16 2.63 5.91 -7.72
N HIS A 17 2.75 7.16 -8.16
CA HIS A 17 3.00 7.53 -9.54
C HIS A 17 4.42 7.19 -10.03
N ASP A 18 5.46 7.66 -9.32
CA ASP A 18 6.85 7.59 -9.79
C ASP A 18 7.53 6.24 -9.47
N TYR A 19 6.92 5.41 -8.61
CA TYR A 19 7.47 4.11 -8.19
C TYR A 19 6.52 2.94 -8.42
N LEU A 20 5.36 2.91 -7.76
CA LEU A 20 4.51 1.71 -7.71
C LEU A 20 3.83 1.42 -9.06
N LEU A 21 3.41 2.48 -9.75
CA LEU A 21 2.70 2.45 -11.04
C LEU A 21 3.62 2.82 -12.21
N SER A 22 4.88 3.16 -11.95
CA SER A 22 5.85 3.51 -12.99
C SER A 22 6.39 2.27 -13.70
N SER A 23 6.17 2.19 -15.02
CA SER A 23 6.78 1.19 -15.90
C SER A 23 8.26 1.44 -16.17
N GLU A 24 8.75 2.66 -15.92
CA GLU A 24 10.13 3.08 -16.16
C GLU A 24 11.04 2.84 -14.95
N HIS A 25 10.46 2.71 -13.75
CA HIS A 25 11.25 2.54 -12.53
C HIS A 25 11.97 1.17 -12.50
N PRO A 26 13.30 1.12 -12.27
CA PRO A 26 14.09 -0.13 -12.32
C PRO A 26 13.63 -1.26 -11.39
N ILE A 27 13.04 -0.93 -10.24
CA ILE A 27 12.41 -1.91 -9.34
C ILE A 27 10.88 -1.90 -9.43
N GLY A 28 10.27 -0.73 -9.62
CA GLY A 28 8.82 -0.51 -9.64
C GLY A 28 8.10 -1.15 -10.82
N ARG A 29 8.76 -1.30 -11.99
CA ARG A 29 8.13 -1.79 -13.23
C ARG A 29 7.39 -3.13 -13.08
N PHE A 30 7.90 -4.03 -12.24
CA PHE A 30 7.27 -5.34 -12.01
C PHE A 30 5.97 -5.22 -11.21
N LYS A 31 5.90 -4.25 -10.28
CA LYS A 31 4.69 -3.90 -9.55
C LYS A 31 3.71 -3.18 -10.46
N ALA A 32 4.19 -2.24 -11.27
CA ALA A 32 3.36 -1.50 -12.23
C ALA A 32 2.62 -2.45 -13.17
N ARG A 33 3.30 -3.46 -13.72
CA ARG A 33 2.66 -4.49 -14.56
C ARG A 33 1.56 -5.26 -13.82
N PHE A 34 1.77 -5.59 -12.55
CA PHE A 34 0.75 -6.26 -11.74
C PHE A 34 -0.45 -5.35 -11.51
N PHE A 35 -0.24 -4.12 -11.03
CA PHE A 35 -1.31 -3.17 -10.74
C PHE A 35 -2.09 -2.75 -12.00
N ALA A 36 -1.44 -2.72 -13.17
CA ALA A 36 -2.09 -2.52 -14.45
C ALA A 36 -3.12 -3.62 -14.76
N ALA A 37 -2.87 -4.88 -14.38
CA ALA A 37 -3.85 -5.96 -14.56
C ALA A 37 -5.10 -5.81 -13.66
N LEU A 38 -4.98 -5.04 -12.57
CA LEU A 38 -6.10 -4.68 -11.70
C LEU A 38 -6.84 -3.43 -12.21
N GLY A 39 -6.29 -2.71 -13.19
CA GLY A 39 -6.85 -1.47 -13.75
C GLY A 39 -6.21 -0.19 -13.23
N PHE A 40 -5.13 -0.26 -12.45
CA PHE A 40 -4.43 0.92 -11.94
C PHE A 40 -3.23 1.30 -12.82
N GLY A 41 -3.00 2.59 -12.99
CA GLY A 41 -1.89 3.14 -13.76
C GLY A 41 -1.53 4.56 -13.34
N PRO A 42 -0.43 5.13 -13.89
CA PRO A 42 0.03 6.46 -13.52
C PRO A 42 -1.01 7.57 -13.68
N HIS A 43 -1.91 7.46 -14.66
CA HIS A 43 -2.92 8.48 -14.94
C HIS A 43 -4.16 8.42 -14.05
N ASN A 44 -4.34 7.33 -13.29
CA ASN A 44 -5.43 7.16 -12.31
C ASN A 44 -4.87 6.68 -10.96
N TRP A 45 -3.73 7.23 -10.55
CA TRP A 45 -3.04 6.85 -9.32
C TRP A 45 -3.90 7.14 -8.08
N GLU A 46 -4.79 8.12 -8.15
CA GLU A 46 -5.77 8.47 -7.11
C GLU A 46 -6.72 7.30 -6.82
N GLU A 47 -7.09 6.49 -7.82
CA GLU A 47 -7.95 5.32 -7.62
C GLU A 47 -7.24 4.25 -6.79
N LEU A 48 -5.94 4.07 -6.99
CA LEU A 48 -5.13 3.18 -6.13
C LEU A 48 -5.02 3.73 -4.71
N GLU A 49 -4.87 5.05 -4.56
CA GLU A 49 -4.88 5.67 -3.23
C GLU A 49 -6.21 5.40 -2.50
N SER A 50 -7.34 5.66 -3.15
CA SER A 50 -8.67 5.41 -2.58
C SER A 50 -8.84 3.95 -2.20
N ALA A 51 -8.46 3.03 -3.10
CA ALA A 51 -8.55 1.59 -2.85
C ALA A 51 -7.70 1.15 -1.64
N LEU A 52 -6.49 1.69 -1.48
CA LEU A 52 -5.65 1.40 -0.30
C LEU A 52 -6.28 1.93 0.99
N ARG A 53 -6.91 3.12 0.96
CA ARG A 53 -7.60 3.71 2.11
C ARG A 53 -8.85 2.95 2.52
N GLU A 54 -9.68 2.61 1.56
CA GLU A 54 -10.99 2.01 1.82
C GLU A 54 -10.90 0.49 2.06
N GLN A 55 -10.00 -0.20 1.35
CA GLN A 55 -9.98 -1.66 1.31
C GLN A 55 -8.83 -2.28 2.10
N HIS A 56 -7.70 -1.59 2.28
CA HIS A 56 -6.54 -2.14 3.00
C HIS A 56 -6.38 -1.56 4.40
N LEU A 57 -6.48 -0.23 4.55
CA LEU A 57 -6.31 0.43 5.84
C LEU A 57 -7.43 0.09 6.86
N THR A 58 -8.54 -0.47 6.38
CA THR A 58 -9.66 -0.97 7.19
C THR A 58 -9.50 -2.43 7.64
N GLN A 59 -8.44 -3.11 7.18
CA GLN A 59 -8.22 -4.54 7.45
C GLN A 59 -7.24 -4.75 8.59
N GLU A 60 -7.23 -5.97 9.13
CA GLU A 60 -6.22 -6.35 10.10
C GLU A 60 -4.81 -6.34 9.50
N ALA A 61 -3.86 -5.84 10.29
CA ALA A 61 -2.45 -5.83 10.01
C ALA A 61 -1.67 -6.71 10.98
N GLU A 62 -0.59 -7.27 10.46
CA GLU A 62 0.49 -7.89 11.22
C GLU A 62 1.49 -6.81 11.62
N ALA A 63 1.64 -6.59 12.92
CA ALA A 63 2.64 -5.67 13.44
C ALA A 63 4.01 -6.37 13.47
N GLY A 64 5.01 -5.74 12.85
CA GLY A 64 6.40 -6.14 12.98
C GLY A 64 7.00 -5.71 14.33
N PRO A 65 8.28 -6.03 14.59
CA PRO A 65 8.99 -5.55 15.76
C PRO A 65 8.96 -4.01 15.82
N ALA A 66 8.76 -3.47 17.02
CA ALA A 66 8.98 -2.05 17.27
C ALA A 66 10.47 -1.83 17.51
N GLU A 67 11.09 -0.99 16.70
CA GLU A 67 12.50 -0.63 16.79
C GLU A 67 12.62 0.89 16.96
N GLY A 68 13.79 1.39 17.35
CA GLY A 68 13.97 2.82 17.71
C GLY A 68 13.45 3.83 16.69
N ALA A 69 13.39 3.46 15.40
CA ALA A 69 12.86 4.30 14.32
C ALA A 69 11.31 4.26 14.18
N GLY A 70 10.65 3.22 14.68
CA GLY A 70 9.21 3.02 14.56
C GLY A 70 8.82 1.54 14.41
N GLN A 71 7.64 1.30 13.86
CA GLN A 71 7.06 -0.03 13.69
C GLN A 71 6.44 -0.19 12.31
N ALA A 72 6.71 -1.33 11.67
CA ALA A 72 6.10 -1.72 10.41
C ALA A 72 4.77 -2.46 10.64
N PHE A 73 3.82 -2.25 9.74
CA PHE A 73 2.53 -2.94 9.71
C PHE A 73 2.28 -3.49 8.31
N VAL A 74 1.91 -4.76 8.24
CA VAL A 74 1.68 -5.47 6.99
C VAL A 74 0.22 -5.89 6.91
N VAL A 75 -0.48 -5.40 5.89
CA VAL A 75 -1.86 -5.83 5.57
C VAL A 75 -1.81 -6.78 4.41
N ARG A 76 -2.53 -7.90 4.51
CA ARG A 76 -2.71 -8.91 3.46
C ARG A 76 -4.20 -9.03 3.17
N ALA A 77 -4.64 -8.52 2.03
CA ALA A 77 -6.05 -8.49 1.68
C ALA A 77 -6.23 -8.57 0.16
N ILE A 78 -7.46 -8.82 -0.29
CA ILE A 78 -7.80 -8.63 -1.70
C ILE A 78 -7.93 -7.12 -1.95
N LEU A 79 -7.13 -6.60 -2.88
CA LEU A 79 -7.32 -5.26 -3.43
C LEU A 79 -8.16 -5.39 -4.70
N ARG A 80 -9.33 -4.78 -4.73
CA ARG A 80 -10.17 -4.67 -5.93
C ARG A 80 -9.86 -3.36 -6.64
N GLY A 81 -9.41 -3.46 -7.88
CA GLY A 81 -9.26 -2.34 -8.79
C GLY A 81 -10.38 -2.25 -9.82
N PRO A 82 -10.29 -1.29 -10.75
CA PRO A 82 -11.32 -1.03 -11.75
C PRO A 82 -11.64 -2.20 -12.68
N VAL A 83 -10.65 -3.08 -12.91
CA VAL A 83 -10.77 -4.21 -13.86
C VAL A 83 -10.91 -5.55 -13.13
N SER A 84 -10.11 -5.77 -12.10
CA SER A 84 -10.08 -7.05 -11.38
C SER A 84 -9.61 -6.87 -9.94
N GLY A 85 -9.69 -7.94 -9.14
CA GLY A 85 -9.15 -7.98 -7.78
C GLY A 85 -8.13 -9.09 -7.61
N ALA A 86 -7.13 -8.86 -6.77
CA ALA A 86 -6.09 -9.85 -6.48
C ALA A 86 -5.58 -9.73 -5.03
N PRO A 87 -4.98 -10.80 -4.48
CA PRO A 87 -4.24 -10.73 -3.23
C PRO A 87 -3.08 -9.74 -3.30
N VAL A 88 -3.10 -8.76 -2.40
CA VAL A 88 -2.09 -7.71 -2.30
C VAL A 88 -1.60 -7.62 -0.85
N VAL A 89 -0.29 -7.43 -0.72
CA VAL A 89 0.37 -7.07 0.52
C VAL A 89 0.70 -5.59 0.47
N SER A 90 0.21 -4.81 1.44
CA SER A 90 0.60 -3.40 1.61
C SER A 90 1.37 -3.22 2.92
N VAL A 91 2.45 -2.47 2.86
CA VAL A 91 3.35 -2.20 3.99
C VAL A 91 3.25 -0.74 4.38
N TRP A 92 3.09 -0.54 5.68
CA TRP A 92 2.92 0.76 6.32
C TRP A 92 3.93 0.89 7.44
N PHE A 93 4.35 2.11 7.76
CA PHE A 93 5.29 2.36 8.84
C PHE A 93 4.83 3.53 9.69
N VAL A 94 4.77 3.33 11.01
CA VAL A 94 4.50 4.39 11.99
C VAL A 94 5.83 4.70 12.67
N ARG A 95 6.32 5.93 12.53
CA ARG A 95 7.58 6.34 13.18
C ARG A 95 7.39 6.54 14.68
N THR A 96 8.47 6.40 15.44
CA THR A 96 8.48 6.74 16.87
C THR A 96 8.05 8.18 17.07
N GLY A 97 7.05 8.40 17.92
CA GLY A 97 6.46 9.72 18.19
C GLY A 97 5.39 10.19 17.20
N GLU A 98 5.17 9.46 16.09
CA GLU A 98 4.06 9.73 15.18
C GLU A 98 2.82 8.90 15.55
N THR A 99 1.64 9.39 15.17
CA THR A 99 0.36 8.70 15.41
C THR A 99 -0.38 8.37 14.12
N PHE A 100 0.31 8.43 12.99
CA PHE A 100 -0.23 8.15 11.66
C PHE A 100 0.75 7.27 10.86
N PRO A 101 0.24 6.34 10.04
CA PRO A 101 1.08 5.46 9.26
C PRO A 101 1.47 6.11 7.93
N ARG A 102 2.64 5.74 7.43
CA ARG A 102 3.15 6.15 6.12
C ARG A 102 3.18 4.95 5.19
N PHE A 103 2.67 5.13 3.98
CA PHE A 103 2.74 4.09 2.97
C PHE A 103 4.20 3.85 2.55
N VAL A 104 4.64 2.59 2.64
CA VAL A 104 5.99 2.18 2.23
C VAL A 104 5.96 1.60 0.83
N THR A 105 5.12 0.59 0.60
CA THR A 105 5.00 -0.13 -0.67
C THR A 105 3.76 -1.04 -0.69
N ALA A 106 3.38 -1.53 -1.87
CA ALA A 106 2.44 -2.62 -2.04
C ALA A 106 2.92 -3.58 -3.14
N TYR A 107 2.56 -4.86 -3.07
CA TYR A 107 2.99 -5.86 -4.04
C TYR A 107 2.06 -7.08 -4.03
N PRO A 108 2.05 -7.90 -5.10
CA PRO A 108 1.29 -9.15 -5.12
C PRO A 108 1.74 -10.10 -4.01
N GLY A 109 0.79 -10.66 -3.27
CA GLY A 109 1.07 -11.70 -2.28
C GLY A 109 -0.20 -12.21 -1.63
N GLY A 110 -0.17 -13.46 -1.17
CA GLY A 110 -1.36 -14.18 -0.69
C GLY A 110 -2.10 -13.49 0.46
N VAL A 111 -3.39 -13.82 0.57
CA VAL A 111 -4.20 -13.57 1.77
C VAL A 111 -3.78 -14.57 2.86
N LYS A 112 -3.91 -14.16 4.13
CA LYS A 112 -3.67 -15.04 5.27
C LYS A 112 -4.84 -15.99 5.48
#